data_AF-A0A7T5USB2-F1
#
_entry.id   AF-A0A7T5USB2-F1
#
_cell.length_a   1.000
_cell.length_b   1.000
_cell.length_c   1.000
_cell.angle_alpha   90.00
_cell.angle_beta   90.00
_cell.angle_gamma   90.00
#
_symmetry.space_group_name_H-M   'P 1'
#
loop_
_entity.id
_entity.type
_entity.pdbx_description
1 polymer ?
#
loop_
_entity_poly.entity_id
_entity_poly.type
_entity_poly.pdbx_seq_one_letter_code
_entity_poly.pdbx_strand_id
1 'polypeptide(L)'
;MFLLFSISPKQVSANTIIFNDDFENGVVDKWTEISNLCKFNGSKAEWMEVNGKFGIIINGGSCSTFIMPDYVTIDSTTNYSVEADVTFTQSIYMDRNLIVKFKDLHNWYGLHFVGTDVYLDKVVNGVEYFLPNKHFNYNFSENGEYNIKTELNSGVFKIFIDGTLVQTIVDEMPFFGNLTAGLAASAGSIPQSEVWFDNFKIEILDNSLPVPDLKQYSDPWGGVEYDSASKWALPDKISIARWGCALTSADMVLRYYNHDILPDALNDWLKNNNGYNRIGWINWPAISRFSKINTTKIDQNKDLTHLEWNYFSADKNIVTDSLSNNIPTILHVPGHFLTTKGVQNSDFIVNDPASDKTLLSDVENLHGGSFDRIDKYTPANTDLSYLVFYVDPTINMHVFDSNDNEITGFNFVEDLLIDDLDSSPANTNSLNTFAYPKPTDGNYKVKLSGNNGSYQLDSYLYNRNGELTLNSYNGLISDGEVDQFLMTSGNTPKSIQIVSIDSIIEDLDNAYNLGLINNKGIYRALRADLLVGKRFIDKGKIGLAKLALGLEIAGIKRATPKFIEQNASDILISEIKILIEQL
;
A
#
# COMPACT_ATOMS: atom_id res chain seq x y z
N MET A 1 -22.80 -13.97 -38.53
CA MET A 1 -21.41 -13.49 -38.37
C MET A 1 -21.49 -12.10 -37.77
N PHE A 2 -21.54 -12.01 -36.44
CA PHE A 2 -21.61 -10.75 -35.71
C PHE A 2 -20.18 -10.35 -35.33
N LEU A 3 -19.69 -9.24 -35.87
CA LEU A 3 -18.46 -8.60 -35.40
C LEU A 3 -18.76 -7.95 -34.05
N LEU A 4 -18.20 -8.53 -32.98
CA LEU A 4 -18.06 -7.86 -31.70
C LEU A 4 -16.86 -6.91 -31.79
N PHE A 5 -17.12 -5.60 -31.75
CA PHE A 5 -16.09 -4.60 -31.51
C PHE A 5 -15.70 -4.66 -30.03
N SER A 6 -14.51 -5.20 -29.75
CA SER A 6 -13.85 -4.99 -28.46
C SER A 6 -13.37 -3.54 -28.40
N ILE A 7 -14.13 -2.69 -27.71
CA ILE A 7 -13.64 -1.40 -27.25
C ILE A 7 -13.03 -1.66 -25.87
N SER A 8 -11.72 -1.89 -25.83
CA SER A 8 -11.00 -1.81 -24.56
C SER A 8 -10.96 -0.34 -24.13
N PRO A 9 -11.50 0.05 -22.96
CA PRO A 9 -11.23 1.37 -22.43
C PRO A 9 -9.73 1.49 -22.20
N LYS A 10 -9.05 2.33 -22.98
CA LYS A 10 -7.72 2.80 -22.60
C LYS A 10 -7.89 3.53 -21.28
N GLN A 11 -7.19 3.05 -20.26
CA GLN A 11 -7.03 3.75 -18.99
C GLN A 11 -6.31 5.07 -19.32
N VAL A 12 -7.07 6.16 -19.42
CA VAL A 12 -6.51 7.50 -19.61
C VAL A 12 -6.15 7.99 -18.21
N SER A 13 -4.86 7.93 -17.88
CA SER A 13 -4.34 8.82 -16.85
C SER A 13 -4.58 10.26 -17.33
N ALA A 14 -5.18 11.10 -16.49
CA ALA A 14 -5.55 12.45 -16.86
C ALA A 14 -4.30 13.35 -16.86
N ASN A 15 -3.58 13.38 -17.99
CA ASN A 15 -2.54 14.37 -18.21
C ASN A 15 -3.17 15.77 -18.21
N THR A 16 -2.61 16.69 -17.41
CA THR A 16 -3.08 18.08 -17.39
C THR A 16 -2.22 18.91 -18.34
N ILE A 17 -2.81 19.38 -19.45
CA ILE A 17 -2.15 20.33 -20.36
C ILE A 17 -2.03 21.68 -19.62
N ILE A 18 -0.80 22.11 -19.34
CA ILE A 18 -0.52 23.40 -18.68
C ILE A 18 -0.15 24.49 -19.68
N PHE A 19 0.19 24.10 -20.91
CA PHE A 19 0.39 25.01 -22.02
C PHE A 19 0.16 24.28 -23.34
N ASN A 20 -0.48 24.94 -24.30
CA ASN A 20 -0.47 24.52 -25.70
C ASN A 20 -0.55 25.72 -26.64
N ASP A 21 -0.03 25.51 -27.84
CA ASP A 21 -0.18 26.40 -28.98
C ASP A 21 -0.15 25.59 -30.28
N ASP A 22 -1.22 25.71 -31.06
CA ASP A 22 -1.35 25.14 -32.40
C ASP A 22 -1.00 26.17 -33.48
N PHE A 23 -0.69 27.42 -33.11
CA PHE A 23 -0.32 28.54 -34.00
C PHE A 23 -1.32 28.87 -35.14
N GLU A 24 -2.45 28.16 -35.24
CA GLU A 24 -3.48 28.32 -36.27
C GLU A 24 -4.23 29.66 -36.18
N ASN A 25 -4.21 30.29 -35.01
CA ASN A 25 -4.87 31.58 -34.77
C ASN A 25 -4.04 32.80 -35.21
N GLY A 26 -2.78 32.61 -35.64
CA GLY A 26 -1.85 33.68 -36.03
C GLY A 26 -1.41 34.60 -34.87
N VAL A 27 -1.67 34.20 -33.62
CA VAL A 27 -1.35 34.96 -32.41
C VAL A 27 -0.20 34.28 -31.68
N VAL A 28 0.97 34.92 -31.67
CA VAL A 28 2.19 34.45 -31.00
C VAL A 28 2.54 35.27 -29.75
N ASP A 29 1.55 35.97 -29.18
CA ASP A 29 1.73 36.89 -28.04
C ASP A 29 2.00 36.19 -26.70
N LYS A 30 1.87 34.86 -26.65
CA LYS A 30 2.18 34.02 -25.48
C LYS A 30 3.65 33.65 -25.36
N TRP A 31 4.49 34.10 -26.30
CA TRP A 31 5.88 33.67 -26.43
C TRP A 31 6.85 34.85 -26.31
N THR A 32 7.85 34.72 -25.44
CA THR A 32 8.93 35.70 -25.28
C THR A 32 10.24 35.17 -25.84
N GLU A 33 10.83 35.94 -26.75
CA GLU A 33 12.19 35.69 -27.23
C GLU A 33 13.20 36.00 -26.11
N ILE A 34 13.82 34.95 -25.57
CA ILE A 34 14.78 35.07 -24.46
C ILE A 34 16.16 35.47 -24.97
N SER A 35 16.54 34.97 -26.14
CA SER A 35 17.81 35.30 -26.80
C SER A 35 17.71 35.01 -28.30
N ASN A 36 18.32 35.86 -29.11
CA ASN A 36 18.43 35.64 -30.55
C ASN A 36 19.69 36.30 -31.10
N LEU A 37 20.70 35.46 -31.33
CA LEU A 37 21.96 35.86 -31.95
C LEU A 37 22.01 35.53 -33.45
N CYS A 38 20.91 35.00 -33.99
CA CYS A 38 20.84 34.48 -35.33
C CYS A 38 20.55 35.56 -36.36
N LYS A 39 21.07 35.33 -37.58
CA LYS A 39 20.92 36.25 -38.70
C LYS A 39 20.32 35.56 -39.91
N PHE A 40 19.58 36.33 -40.69
CA PHE A 40 19.11 35.96 -42.01
C PHE A 40 19.53 37.04 -43.01
N ASN A 41 20.44 36.70 -43.93
CA ASN A 41 20.95 37.62 -44.96
C ASN A 41 21.51 38.94 -44.38
N GLY A 42 22.18 38.87 -43.23
CA GLY A 42 22.85 40.00 -42.58
C GLY A 42 22.01 40.76 -41.54
N SER A 43 20.69 40.58 -41.55
CA SER A 43 19.77 41.12 -40.54
C SER A 43 19.49 40.09 -39.43
N LYS A 44 18.94 40.52 -38.29
CA LYS A 44 18.45 39.60 -37.24
C LYS A 44 17.42 38.65 -37.87
N ALA A 45 17.55 37.34 -37.62
CA ALA A 45 16.53 36.37 -38.03
C ALA A 45 15.29 36.55 -37.13
N GLU A 46 14.10 36.50 -37.70
CA GLU A 46 12.86 36.73 -36.94
C GLU A 46 12.08 35.42 -36.80
N TRP A 47 11.59 35.17 -35.58
CA TRP A 47 10.56 34.17 -35.35
C TRP A 47 9.25 34.67 -35.95
N MET A 48 8.59 33.84 -36.73
CA MET A 48 7.40 34.21 -37.50
C MET A 48 6.41 33.06 -37.57
N GLU A 49 5.13 33.40 -37.64
CA GLU A 49 4.06 32.46 -37.98
C GLU A 49 3.85 32.49 -39.50
N VAL A 50 3.84 31.30 -40.11
CA VAL A 50 3.55 31.10 -41.53
C VAL A 50 2.71 29.83 -41.71
N ASN A 51 1.48 30.01 -42.19
CA ASN A 51 0.54 28.93 -42.52
C ASN A 51 0.26 27.99 -41.32
N GLY A 52 -0.03 28.56 -40.15
CA GLY A 52 -0.35 27.79 -38.94
C GLY A 52 0.88 27.17 -38.28
N LYS A 53 2.09 27.53 -38.70
CA LYS A 53 3.34 27.03 -38.11
C LYS A 53 4.21 28.17 -37.64
N PHE A 54 4.86 27.98 -36.50
CA PHE A 54 5.74 28.98 -35.92
C PHE A 54 7.20 28.56 -36.02
N GLY A 55 8.05 29.43 -36.54
CA GLY A 55 9.40 29.04 -36.92
C GLY A 55 10.32 30.19 -37.26
N ILE A 56 11.51 29.83 -37.73
CA ILE A 56 12.57 30.80 -38.05
C ILE A 56 13.46 30.28 -39.17
N ILE A 57 13.92 31.21 -40.01
CA ILE A 57 14.90 30.96 -41.06
C ILE A 57 16.22 31.65 -40.70
N ILE A 58 17.30 30.88 -40.67
CA ILE A 58 18.65 31.31 -40.33
C ILE A 58 19.53 31.15 -41.56
N ASN A 59 20.25 32.21 -41.91
CA ASN A 59 21.29 32.23 -42.93
C ASN A 59 22.35 33.26 -42.54
N GLY A 60 23.29 32.86 -41.69
CA GLY A 60 24.15 33.81 -40.98
C GLY A 60 25.37 33.26 -40.26
N GLY A 61 25.65 31.95 -40.36
CA GLY A 61 26.72 31.32 -39.60
C GLY A 61 26.26 30.82 -38.22
N SER A 62 27.22 30.44 -37.36
CA SER A 62 26.89 29.78 -36.10
C SER A 62 26.19 30.71 -35.11
N CYS A 63 25.04 30.28 -34.60
CA CYS A 63 24.20 31.05 -33.69
C CYS A 63 23.19 30.15 -32.97
N SER A 64 22.53 30.69 -31.96
CA SER A 64 21.35 30.09 -31.34
C SER A 64 20.30 31.16 -30.99
N THR A 65 19.06 30.73 -30.91
CA THR A 65 17.92 31.51 -30.42
C THR A 65 16.98 30.63 -29.61
N PHE A 66 16.37 31.22 -28.58
CA PHE A 66 15.48 30.57 -27.62
C PHE A 66 14.22 31.41 -27.45
N ILE A 67 13.06 30.75 -27.48
CA ILE A 67 11.77 31.37 -27.23
C ILE A 67 10.96 30.49 -26.27
N MET A 68 10.36 31.11 -25.25
CA MET A 68 9.69 30.42 -24.15
C MET A 68 8.28 30.98 -23.95
N PRO A 69 7.33 30.19 -23.43
CA PRO A 69 6.01 30.68 -23.11
C PRO A 69 6.02 31.58 -21.85
N ASP A 70 5.24 32.66 -21.87
CA ASP A 70 5.32 33.78 -20.90
C ASP A 70 4.86 33.45 -19.48
N TYR A 71 3.95 32.48 -19.32
CA TYR A 71 3.24 32.22 -18.06
C TYR A 71 3.26 30.77 -17.63
N VAL A 72 4.27 30.01 -18.06
CA VAL A 72 4.42 28.60 -17.68
C VAL A 72 5.56 28.48 -16.69
N THR A 73 5.24 27.98 -15.50
CA THR A 73 6.26 27.57 -14.53
C THR A 73 5.97 26.15 -14.07
N ILE A 74 6.98 25.28 -14.20
CA ILE A 74 6.91 23.87 -13.81
C ILE A 74 7.70 23.69 -12.53
N ASP A 75 7.11 23.11 -11.49
CA ASP A 75 7.84 22.82 -10.24
C ASP A 75 8.98 21.82 -10.51
N SER A 76 10.10 22.00 -9.80
CA SER A 76 11.26 21.12 -9.87
C SER A 76 11.00 19.63 -9.63
N THR A 77 9.92 19.30 -8.91
CA THR A 77 9.49 17.93 -8.58
C THR A 77 8.40 17.38 -9.49
N THR A 78 7.85 18.23 -10.37
CA THR A 78 6.77 17.83 -11.28
C THR A 78 7.34 17.05 -12.45
N ASN A 79 6.74 15.89 -12.72
CA ASN A 79 6.99 15.14 -13.95
C ASN A 79 6.08 15.70 -15.05
N TYR A 80 6.63 15.87 -16.24
CA TYR A 80 5.92 16.49 -17.35
C TYR A 80 6.43 15.96 -18.68
N SER A 81 5.68 16.21 -19.74
CA SER A 81 6.12 16.01 -21.11
C SER A 81 6.05 17.28 -21.93
N VAL A 82 6.98 17.40 -22.86
CA VAL A 82 7.02 18.43 -23.89
C VAL A 82 6.82 17.73 -25.22
N GLU A 83 5.89 18.21 -26.03
CA GLU A 83 5.58 17.64 -27.33
C GLU A 83 5.40 18.74 -28.37
N ALA A 84 5.89 18.52 -29.58
CA ALA A 84 5.68 19.40 -30.72
C ALA A 84 5.82 18.63 -32.03
N ASP A 85 5.09 19.05 -33.05
CA ASP A 85 5.34 18.64 -34.42
C ASP A 85 6.46 19.50 -35.00
N VAL A 86 7.52 18.87 -35.49
CA VAL A 86 8.71 19.55 -36.00
C VAL A 86 8.88 19.24 -37.48
N THR A 87 8.83 20.28 -38.32
CA THR A 87 9.04 20.15 -39.76
C THR A 87 10.52 20.28 -40.10
N PHE A 88 11.07 19.33 -40.85
CA PHE A 88 12.48 19.23 -41.26
C PHE A 88 12.68 19.72 -42.72
N THR A 89 12.53 21.02 -42.97
CA THR A 89 12.63 21.60 -44.32
C THR A 89 14.01 21.46 -44.98
N GLN A 90 14.01 21.38 -46.31
CA GLN A 90 15.18 21.42 -47.21
C GLN A 90 16.21 20.30 -47.03
N SER A 91 16.92 20.27 -45.90
CA SER A 91 18.02 19.33 -45.61
C SER A 91 17.96 18.85 -44.18
N ILE A 92 18.11 17.54 -43.99
CA ILE A 92 18.18 16.93 -42.65
C ILE A 92 19.48 17.29 -41.92
N TYR A 93 20.52 17.74 -42.62
CA TYR A 93 21.81 18.08 -42.00
C TYR A 93 21.82 19.46 -41.32
N MET A 94 20.74 20.24 -41.42
CA MET A 94 20.58 21.50 -40.69
C MET A 94 20.35 21.22 -39.21
N ASP A 95 20.87 22.08 -38.34
CA ASP A 95 20.74 21.95 -36.88
C ASP A 95 19.37 22.48 -36.42
N ARG A 96 18.59 21.61 -35.77
CA ARG A 96 17.23 21.90 -35.27
C ARG A 96 17.16 21.52 -33.82
N ASN A 97 16.32 22.23 -33.05
CA ASN A 97 16.28 22.03 -31.61
C ASN A 97 14.88 22.03 -31.03
N LEU A 98 14.75 21.40 -29.87
CA LEU A 98 13.58 21.52 -29.00
C LEU A 98 14.07 21.65 -27.55
N ILE A 99 13.61 22.67 -26.82
CA ILE A 99 14.01 22.86 -25.43
C ILE A 99 13.06 22.10 -24.52
N VAL A 100 13.57 21.04 -23.90
CA VAL A 100 12.77 20.15 -23.07
C VAL A 100 12.79 20.54 -21.59
N LYS A 101 13.77 21.33 -21.16
CA LYS A 101 13.85 21.91 -19.82
C LYS A 101 14.69 23.17 -19.84
N PHE A 102 14.13 24.29 -19.40
CA PHE A 102 14.80 25.59 -19.37
C PHE A 102 14.64 26.23 -18.00
N LYS A 103 15.69 26.92 -17.54
CA LYS A 103 15.62 27.84 -16.39
C LYS A 103 16.15 29.22 -16.77
N ASP A 104 17.30 29.24 -17.43
CA ASP A 104 17.93 30.44 -17.96
C ASP A 104 18.98 30.06 -19.01
N LEU A 105 19.64 31.03 -19.63
CA LEU A 105 20.65 30.79 -20.67
C LEU A 105 21.89 30.00 -20.19
N HIS A 106 22.05 29.83 -18.88
CA HIS A 106 23.12 29.04 -18.27
C HIS A 106 22.63 27.68 -17.77
N ASN A 107 21.33 27.39 -17.82
CA ASN A 107 20.71 26.20 -17.24
C ASN A 107 19.58 25.69 -18.14
N TRP A 108 19.88 24.72 -19.01
CA TRP A 108 18.91 24.17 -19.95
C TRP A 108 19.27 22.75 -20.42
N TYR A 109 18.26 22.01 -20.89
CA TYR A 109 18.38 20.79 -21.66
C TYR A 109 17.67 20.99 -23.00
N GLY A 110 18.33 20.60 -24.09
CA GLY A 110 17.82 20.76 -25.45
C GLY A 110 18.10 19.52 -26.28
N LEU A 111 17.09 19.07 -27.02
CA LEU A 111 17.29 18.08 -28.08
C LEU A 111 17.82 18.78 -29.31
N HIS A 112 18.85 18.20 -29.91
CA HIS A 112 19.43 18.59 -31.20
C HIS A 112 19.17 17.50 -32.23
N PHE A 113 18.87 17.92 -33.46
CA PHE A 113 18.66 17.03 -34.60
C PHE A 113 19.56 17.49 -35.76
N VAL A 114 20.53 16.65 -36.14
CA VAL A 114 21.49 16.94 -37.22
C VAL A 114 21.75 15.67 -38.03
N GLY A 115 21.31 15.66 -39.28
CA GLY A 115 21.41 14.49 -40.15
C GLY A 115 20.55 13.35 -39.62
N THR A 116 21.19 12.24 -39.24
CA THR A 116 20.53 11.14 -38.52
C THR A 116 20.80 11.18 -37.02
N ASP A 117 21.70 12.05 -36.57
CA ASP A 117 22.09 12.13 -35.17
C ASP A 117 21.06 12.95 -34.39
N VAL A 118 20.61 12.37 -33.27
CA VAL A 118 19.81 13.05 -32.26
C VAL A 118 20.58 13.03 -30.96
N TYR A 119 20.67 14.17 -30.28
CA TYR A 119 21.29 14.19 -28.96
C TYR A 119 20.67 15.18 -27.99
N LEU A 120 20.73 14.85 -26.71
CA LEU A 120 20.28 15.70 -25.62
C LEU A 120 21.46 16.44 -25.01
N ASP A 121 21.53 17.75 -25.21
CA ASP A 121 22.49 18.59 -24.53
C ASP A 121 21.99 19.01 -23.16
N LYS A 122 22.96 19.16 -22.26
CA LYS A 122 22.76 19.57 -20.88
C LYS A 122 23.75 20.69 -20.57
N VAL A 123 23.23 21.85 -20.18
CA VAL A 123 24.03 22.99 -19.72
C VAL A 123 23.61 23.33 -18.29
N VAL A 124 24.58 23.39 -17.38
CA VAL A 124 24.37 23.78 -15.98
C VAL A 124 25.40 24.80 -15.57
N ASN A 125 24.96 25.94 -15.04
CA ASN A 125 25.81 27.10 -14.75
C ASN A 125 26.73 27.51 -15.92
N GLY A 126 26.24 27.38 -17.16
CA GLY A 126 26.96 27.74 -18.38
C GLY A 126 28.00 26.72 -18.85
N VAL A 127 28.06 25.55 -18.22
CA VAL A 127 28.97 24.45 -18.59
C VAL A 127 28.16 23.32 -19.21
N GLU A 128 28.59 22.82 -20.36
CA GLU A 128 28.01 21.64 -20.99
C GLU A 128 28.45 20.37 -20.25
N TYR A 129 27.52 19.46 -19.98
CA TYR A 129 27.76 18.17 -19.34
C TYR A 129 27.40 17.02 -20.28
N PHE A 130 28.23 15.98 -20.25
CA PHE A 130 27.96 14.75 -20.96
C PHE A 130 27.03 13.85 -20.14
N LEU A 131 26.00 13.30 -20.79
CA LEU A 131 25.12 12.28 -20.21
C LEU A 131 25.33 10.93 -20.91
N PRO A 132 25.28 9.80 -20.18
CA PRO A 132 25.27 8.48 -20.80
C PRO A 132 24.12 8.36 -21.80
N ASN A 133 24.38 7.74 -22.96
CA ASN A 133 23.38 7.53 -24.01
C ASN A 133 22.74 8.82 -24.55
N LYS A 134 23.38 9.99 -24.37
CA LYS A 134 22.82 11.26 -24.86
C LYS A 134 22.68 11.31 -26.38
N HIS A 135 23.44 10.51 -27.12
CA HIS A 135 23.40 10.40 -28.58
C HIS A 135 22.70 9.11 -29.03
N PHE A 136 21.85 9.22 -30.04
CA PHE A 136 21.23 8.10 -30.74
C PHE A 136 20.93 8.49 -32.19
N ASN A 137 20.59 7.50 -33.03
CA ASN A 137 20.28 7.73 -34.44
C ASN A 137 18.79 7.58 -34.72
N TYR A 138 18.25 8.47 -35.55
CA TYR A 138 16.92 8.34 -36.14
C TYR A 138 16.95 8.75 -37.62
N ASN A 139 16.24 8.01 -38.47
CA ASN A 139 16.26 8.23 -39.92
C ASN A 139 15.21 9.27 -40.32
N PHE A 140 15.61 10.55 -40.32
CA PHE A 140 14.78 11.62 -40.86
C PHE A 140 14.82 11.66 -42.39
N SER A 141 13.77 12.21 -42.99
CA SER A 141 13.66 12.52 -44.41
C SER A 141 13.58 14.02 -44.62
N GLU A 142 14.15 14.50 -45.73
CA GLU A 142 14.03 15.90 -46.15
C GLU A 142 12.55 16.28 -46.33
N ASN A 143 12.18 17.43 -45.79
CA ASN A 143 10.81 17.94 -45.73
C ASN A 143 9.82 17.02 -44.99
N GLY A 144 10.33 16.16 -44.10
CA GLY A 144 9.51 15.36 -43.19
C GLY A 144 8.93 16.20 -42.05
N GLU A 145 7.86 15.71 -41.45
CA GLU A 145 7.23 16.28 -40.26
C GLU A 145 7.11 15.17 -39.21
N TYR A 146 7.51 15.48 -37.99
CA TYR A 146 7.68 14.48 -36.93
C TYR A 146 7.05 14.97 -35.64
N ASN A 147 6.24 14.12 -35.02
CA ASN A 147 5.77 14.37 -33.67
C ASN A 147 6.87 13.97 -32.68
N ILE A 148 7.47 14.97 -32.03
CA ILE A 148 8.56 14.78 -31.08
C ILE A 148 8.01 14.98 -29.67
N LYS A 149 8.05 13.94 -28.83
CA LYS A 149 7.66 14.00 -27.42
C LYS A 149 8.82 13.64 -26.51
N THR A 150 9.04 14.40 -25.45
CA THR A 150 9.97 14.05 -24.37
C THR A 150 9.23 14.04 -23.05
N GLU A 151 9.23 12.90 -22.35
CA GLU A 151 8.74 12.78 -20.97
C GLU A 151 9.92 12.90 -20.00
N LEU A 152 9.80 13.80 -19.03
CA LEU A 152 10.74 13.95 -17.92
C LEU A 152 10.09 13.41 -16.64
N ASN A 153 10.58 12.26 -16.19
CA ASN A 153 10.10 11.61 -14.97
C ASN A 153 11.27 11.35 -14.01
N SER A 154 11.31 12.05 -12.87
CA SER A 154 12.25 11.80 -11.78
C SER A 154 13.72 11.74 -12.23
N GLY A 155 14.12 12.63 -13.14
CA GLY A 155 15.48 12.65 -13.70
C GLY A 155 15.72 11.68 -14.86
N VAL A 156 14.68 11.05 -15.40
CA VAL A 156 14.75 10.20 -16.60
C VAL A 156 14.03 10.88 -17.76
N PHE A 157 14.74 11.06 -18.88
CA PHE A 157 14.20 11.55 -20.14
C PHE A 157 13.82 10.35 -21.03
N LYS A 158 12.56 10.24 -21.44
CA LYS A 158 12.11 9.31 -22.48
C LYS A 158 11.73 10.08 -23.72
N ILE A 159 12.35 9.76 -24.85
CA ILE A 159 12.17 10.47 -26.11
C ILE A 159 11.38 9.59 -27.07
N PHE A 160 10.32 10.14 -27.62
CA PHE A 160 9.45 9.50 -28.60
C PHE A 160 9.47 10.31 -29.90
N ILE A 161 9.48 9.58 -31.02
CA ILE A 161 9.29 10.14 -32.36
C ILE A 161 8.14 9.38 -33.01
N ASP A 162 7.12 10.10 -33.48
CA ASP A 162 5.89 9.56 -34.06
C ASP A 162 5.23 8.50 -33.15
N GLY A 163 5.19 8.80 -31.85
CA GLY A 163 4.64 7.94 -30.80
C GLY A 163 5.49 6.72 -30.44
N THR A 164 6.64 6.49 -31.10
CA THR A 164 7.54 5.36 -30.80
C THR A 164 8.62 5.81 -29.83
N LEU A 165 8.81 5.09 -28.71
CA LEU A 165 9.93 5.33 -27.79
C LEU A 165 11.24 4.98 -28.50
N VAL A 166 12.07 5.99 -28.76
CA VAL A 166 13.35 5.83 -29.48
C VAL A 166 14.55 5.85 -28.54
N GLN A 167 14.44 6.51 -27.38
CA GLN A 167 15.54 6.59 -26.43
C GLN A 167 15.11 6.83 -24.99
N THR A 168 15.90 6.34 -24.04
CA THR A 168 15.82 6.69 -22.60
C THR A 168 17.19 7.15 -22.09
N ILE A 169 17.23 8.32 -21.45
CA ILE A 169 18.46 8.96 -20.92
C ILE A 169 18.24 9.24 -19.43
N VAL A 170 19.22 8.87 -18.60
CA VAL A 170 19.20 9.15 -17.15
C VAL A 170 20.06 10.38 -16.89
N ASP A 171 19.52 11.34 -16.15
CA ASP A 171 20.23 12.56 -15.74
C ASP A 171 21.22 12.27 -14.61
N GLU A 172 22.33 13.00 -14.58
CA GLU A 172 23.39 12.85 -13.58
C GLU A 172 23.79 14.22 -13.00
N MET A 173 24.36 14.28 -11.81
CA MET A 173 24.79 15.56 -11.23
C MET A 173 25.78 16.32 -12.15
N PRO A 174 25.71 17.66 -12.21
CA PRO A 174 24.90 18.56 -11.39
C PRO A 174 23.47 18.76 -11.92
N PHE A 175 22.52 19.02 -11.03
CA PHE A 175 21.11 19.25 -11.40
C PHE A 175 20.72 20.73 -11.27
N PHE A 176 19.65 21.12 -11.97
CA PHE A 176 18.92 22.35 -11.70
C PHE A 176 17.40 22.07 -11.70
N GLY A 177 16.64 22.89 -10.96
CA GLY A 177 15.17 22.78 -10.90
C GLY A 177 14.50 23.06 -12.25
N ASN A 178 13.24 22.68 -12.40
CA ASN A 178 12.45 23.00 -13.59
C ASN A 178 12.02 24.48 -13.54
N LEU A 179 11.90 25.13 -14.70
CA LEU A 179 11.22 26.41 -14.81
C LEU A 179 10.21 26.35 -15.96
N THR A 180 10.62 25.95 -17.17
CA THR A 180 9.71 25.81 -18.31
C THR A 180 10.30 24.93 -19.41
N ALA A 181 9.66 24.87 -20.56
CA ALA A 181 10.14 24.29 -21.82
C ALA A 181 9.76 25.22 -22.98
N GLY A 182 10.36 25.04 -24.15
CA GLY A 182 10.10 25.95 -25.28
C GLY A 182 10.78 25.54 -26.58
N LEU A 183 10.92 26.51 -27.47
CA LEU A 183 11.46 26.30 -28.81
C LEU A 183 12.86 26.91 -28.93
N ALA A 184 13.69 26.27 -29.74
CA ALA A 184 15.00 26.82 -30.09
C ALA A 184 15.35 26.51 -31.54
N ALA A 185 16.21 27.35 -32.09
CA ALA A 185 16.82 27.14 -33.40
C ALA A 185 18.28 27.55 -33.33
N SER A 186 19.11 26.86 -34.10
CA SER A 186 20.54 27.15 -34.19
C SER A 186 21.02 26.91 -35.61
N ALA A 187 22.18 27.48 -35.90
CA ALA A 187 23.00 27.07 -37.03
C ALA A 187 24.40 26.77 -36.49
N GLY A 188 25.04 25.76 -37.07
CA GLY A 188 26.32 25.24 -36.63
C GLY A 188 27.36 25.31 -37.73
N SER A 189 27.95 24.16 -38.04
CA SER A 189 28.87 23.99 -39.19
C SER A 189 28.17 24.26 -40.53
N ILE A 190 26.86 24.00 -40.61
CA ILE A 190 26.00 24.45 -41.70
C ILE A 190 25.43 25.82 -41.30
N PRO A 191 25.74 26.90 -42.05
CA PRO A 191 25.37 28.27 -41.67
C PRO A 191 23.89 28.59 -41.90
N GLN A 192 23.13 27.61 -42.39
CA GLN A 192 21.71 27.67 -42.70
C GLN A 192 20.94 26.69 -41.83
N SER A 193 19.82 27.15 -41.30
CA SER A 193 18.82 26.31 -40.65
C SER A 193 17.45 26.94 -40.85
N GLU A 194 16.42 26.12 -40.98
CA GLU A 194 15.04 26.60 -41.09
C GLU A 194 14.17 25.60 -40.36
N VAL A 195 13.51 25.96 -39.26
CA VAL A 195 12.67 25.04 -38.49
C VAL A 195 11.30 25.64 -38.23
N TRP A 196 10.27 24.79 -38.31
CA TRP A 196 8.88 25.14 -38.09
C TRP A 196 8.25 24.15 -37.12
N PHE A 197 7.50 24.69 -36.16
CA PHE A 197 6.84 23.97 -35.10
C PHE A 197 5.33 24.13 -35.20
N ASP A 198 4.63 23.08 -34.82
CA ASP A 198 3.17 23.04 -34.68
C ASP A 198 2.79 22.18 -33.46
N ASN A 199 1.55 22.31 -32.97
CA ASN A 199 0.97 21.52 -31.89
C ASN A 199 1.87 21.43 -30.64
N PHE A 200 2.54 22.54 -30.29
CA PHE A 200 3.41 22.56 -29.12
C PHE A 200 2.56 22.43 -27.85
N LYS A 201 2.90 21.52 -26.95
CA LYS A 201 2.23 21.38 -25.67
C LYS A 201 3.17 20.94 -24.55
N ILE A 202 2.83 21.36 -23.34
CA ILE A 202 3.42 20.93 -22.09
C ILE A 202 2.33 20.30 -21.24
N GLU A 203 2.52 19.03 -20.87
CA GLU A 203 1.57 18.25 -20.08
C GLU A 203 2.21 17.82 -18.77
N ILE A 204 1.56 18.05 -17.63
CA ILE A 204 1.96 17.41 -16.37
C ILE A 204 1.61 15.93 -16.48
N LEU A 205 2.61 15.08 -16.22
CA LEU A 205 2.44 13.64 -16.11
C LEU A 205 1.91 13.35 -14.71
N ASP A 206 0.72 12.79 -14.63
CA ASP A 206 0.17 12.33 -13.36
C ASP A 206 1.04 11.18 -12.83
N ASN A 207 1.69 11.42 -11.69
CA ASN A 207 2.48 10.43 -10.96
C ASN A 207 1.60 9.50 -10.11
N SER A 208 0.28 9.60 -10.24
CA SER A 208 -0.62 8.68 -9.59
C SER A 208 -0.57 7.29 -10.25
N LEU A 209 -0.34 6.29 -9.43
CA LEU A 209 -0.56 4.90 -9.76
C LEU A 209 -2.05 4.74 -10.13
N PRO A 210 -2.36 3.93 -11.16
CA PRO A 210 -3.74 3.69 -11.61
C PRO A 210 -4.51 2.76 -10.64
N VAL A 211 -4.47 3.07 -9.35
CA VAL A 211 -5.23 2.40 -8.29
C VAL A 211 -6.70 2.79 -8.46
N PRO A 212 -7.62 1.83 -8.59
CA PRO A 212 -9.04 2.15 -8.72
C PRO A 212 -9.54 2.87 -7.47
N ASP A 213 -10.34 3.92 -7.66
CA ASP A 213 -11.00 4.64 -6.58
C ASP A 213 -12.36 3.98 -6.30
N LEU A 214 -12.45 3.24 -5.20
CA LEU A 214 -13.66 2.55 -4.77
C LEU A 214 -14.18 3.21 -3.49
N LYS A 215 -15.49 3.45 -3.44
CA LYS A 215 -16.12 4.02 -2.24
C LYS A 215 -16.84 2.93 -1.46
N GLN A 216 -16.62 2.85 -0.16
CA GLN A 216 -17.23 1.83 0.71
C GLN A 216 -18.75 1.95 0.78
N TYR A 217 -19.30 3.13 0.49
CA TYR A 217 -20.73 3.42 0.49
C TYR A 217 -21.44 3.19 -0.86
N SER A 218 -20.71 2.79 -1.91
CA SER A 218 -21.29 2.60 -3.25
C SER A 218 -22.12 1.32 -3.38
N ASP A 219 -23.13 1.38 -4.25
CA ASP A 219 -23.86 0.19 -4.68
C ASP A 219 -23.00 -0.71 -5.58
N PRO A 220 -23.15 -2.05 -5.51
CA PRO A 220 -24.14 -2.79 -4.71
C PRO A 220 -23.69 -3.15 -3.27
N TRP A 221 -22.46 -2.82 -2.85
CA TRP A 221 -21.88 -3.36 -1.61
C TRP A 221 -22.13 -2.51 -0.36
N GLY A 222 -22.37 -1.21 -0.49
CA GLY A 222 -22.43 -0.29 0.66
C GLY A 222 -23.48 -0.67 1.71
N GLY A 223 -24.59 -1.27 1.29
CA GLY A 223 -25.65 -1.77 2.17
C GLY A 223 -25.47 -3.20 2.69
N VAL A 224 -24.42 -3.91 2.26
CA VAL A 224 -24.13 -5.29 2.69
C VAL A 224 -23.54 -5.30 4.09
N GLU A 225 -23.87 -6.31 4.90
CA GLU A 225 -23.28 -6.48 6.24
C GLU A 225 -21.76 -6.68 6.17
N TYR A 226 -21.03 -5.86 6.92
CA TYR A 226 -19.57 -5.95 7.09
C TYR A 226 -19.23 -7.02 8.14
N ASP A 227 -18.32 -7.94 7.82
CA ASP A 227 -17.93 -9.05 8.70
C ASP A 227 -19.16 -9.74 9.33
N SER A 228 -19.33 -9.57 10.64
CA SER A 228 -20.42 -10.09 11.44
C SER A 228 -20.95 -8.99 12.33
N ALA A 229 -21.01 -7.76 11.80
CA ALA A 229 -21.37 -6.55 12.53
C ALA A 229 -22.71 -6.66 13.26
N SER A 230 -23.65 -7.49 12.79
CA SER A 230 -24.88 -7.81 13.55
C SER A 230 -24.62 -8.39 14.95
N LYS A 231 -23.42 -8.90 15.24
CA LYS A 231 -23.02 -9.46 16.54
C LYS A 231 -22.37 -8.44 17.48
N TRP A 232 -21.77 -7.36 16.94
CA TRP A 232 -20.93 -6.45 17.71
C TRP A 232 -21.24 -4.95 17.52
N ALA A 233 -22.01 -4.59 16.49
CA ALA A 233 -22.50 -3.24 16.25
C ALA A 233 -23.98 -3.10 16.63
N LEU A 234 -24.49 -1.87 16.61
CA LEU A 234 -25.92 -1.61 16.76
C LEU A 234 -26.70 -2.13 15.53
N PRO A 235 -27.96 -2.58 15.70
CA PRO A 235 -28.72 -3.24 14.62
C PRO A 235 -28.88 -2.43 13.31
N ASP A 236 -28.83 -1.10 13.39
CA ASP A 236 -28.93 -0.17 12.26
C ASP A 236 -27.57 0.27 11.69
N LYS A 237 -26.47 -0.28 12.23
CA LYS A 237 -25.09 0.08 11.92
C LYS A 237 -24.25 -1.14 11.58
N ILE A 238 -24.67 -1.92 10.59
CA ILE A 238 -24.01 -3.21 10.29
C ILE A 238 -23.25 -3.23 8.96
N SER A 239 -23.28 -2.14 8.19
CA SER A 239 -22.96 -2.20 6.76
C SER A 239 -21.50 -1.86 6.40
N ILE A 240 -21.05 -2.30 5.23
CA ILE A 240 -19.75 -1.93 4.64
C ILE A 240 -19.60 -0.41 4.54
N ALA A 241 -20.67 0.33 4.22
CA ALA A 241 -20.62 1.79 4.18
C ALA A 241 -20.09 2.45 5.47
N ARG A 242 -20.21 1.79 6.63
CA ARG A 242 -19.84 2.33 7.94
C ARG A 242 -18.48 1.85 8.44
N TRP A 243 -18.13 0.60 8.16
CA TRP A 243 -16.99 -0.09 8.76
C TRP A 243 -15.96 -0.61 7.73
N GLY A 244 -16.22 -0.38 6.45
CA GLY A 244 -15.56 -1.04 5.34
C GLY A 244 -14.31 -0.36 4.80
N CYS A 245 -13.74 0.64 5.49
CA CYS A 245 -12.60 1.41 4.98
C CYS A 245 -11.38 0.51 4.70
N ALA A 246 -10.97 -0.31 5.67
CA ALA A 246 -9.85 -1.24 5.51
C ALA A 246 -10.10 -2.28 4.40
N LEU A 247 -11.34 -2.81 4.33
CA LEU A 247 -11.77 -3.77 3.31
C LEU A 247 -11.70 -3.17 1.90
N THR A 248 -12.24 -1.98 1.75
CA THR A 248 -12.31 -1.29 0.45
C THR A 248 -10.91 -0.88 0.00
N SER A 249 -10.06 -0.40 0.92
CA SER A 249 -8.64 -0.13 0.63
C SER A 249 -7.85 -1.39 0.22
N ALA A 250 -8.11 -2.54 0.88
CA ALA A 250 -7.51 -3.82 0.47
C ALA A 250 -7.97 -4.25 -0.93
N ASP A 251 -9.25 -4.05 -1.25
CA ASP A 251 -9.81 -4.32 -2.59
C ASP A 251 -9.14 -3.45 -3.66
N MET A 252 -8.95 -2.14 -3.41
CA MET A 252 -8.25 -1.24 -4.33
C MET A 252 -6.83 -1.74 -4.65
N VAL A 253 -6.07 -2.17 -3.63
CA VAL A 253 -4.72 -2.71 -3.81
C VAL A 253 -4.73 -4.05 -4.56
N LEU A 254 -5.66 -4.95 -4.24
CA LEU A 254 -5.81 -6.22 -4.95
C LEU A 254 -6.11 -6.01 -6.45
N ARG A 255 -7.04 -5.11 -6.76
CA ARG A 255 -7.41 -4.77 -8.14
C ARG A 255 -6.27 -4.09 -8.90
N TYR A 256 -5.47 -3.25 -8.23
CA TYR A 256 -4.23 -2.72 -8.82
C TYR A 256 -3.29 -3.83 -9.27
N TYR A 257 -3.22 -4.94 -8.52
CA TYR A 257 -2.48 -6.15 -8.87
C TYR A 257 -3.29 -7.19 -9.69
N ASN A 258 -4.29 -6.71 -10.45
CA ASN A 258 -5.07 -7.47 -11.42
C ASN A 258 -6.05 -8.52 -10.84
N HIS A 259 -6.25 -8.57 -9.52
CA HIS A 259 -7.27 -9.42 -8.92
C HIS A 259 -8.66 -8.83 -9.16
N ASP A 260 -9.52 -9.53 -9.90
CA ASP A 260 -10.91 -9.08 -10.10
C ASP A 260 -11.79 -9.51 -8.92
N ILE A 261 -11.88 -8.61 -7.96
CA ILE A 261 -12.70 -8.73 -6.77
C ILE A 261 -13.32 -7.36 -6.46
N LEU A 262 -14.45 -7.34 -5.78
CA LEU A 262 -15.15 -6.14 -5.32
C LEU A 262 -15.42 -6.26 -3.81
N PRO A 263 -15.71 -5.15 -3.11
CA PRO A 263 -15.78 -5.15 -1.65
C PRO A 263 -16.77 -6.16 -1.03
N ASP A 264 -17.94 -6.36 -1.62
CA ASP A 264 -18.92 -7.36 -1.16
C ASP A 264 -18.37 -8.79 -1.26
N ALA A 265 -17.80 -9.14 -2.41
CA ALA A 265 -17.24 -10.47 -2.65
C ALA A 265 -15.98 -10.72 -1.81
N LEU A 266 -15.14 -9.70 -1.59
CA LEU A 266 -13.99 -9.81 -0.70
C LEU A 266 -14.44 -9.99 0.76
N ASN A 267 -15.43 -9.23 1.22
CA ASN A 267 -16.04 -9.37 2.54
C ASN A 267 -16.61 -10.78 2.75
N ASP A 268 -17.37 -11.30 1.78
CA ASP A 268 -17.90 -12.66 1.81
C ASP A 268 -16.78 -13.71 1.87
N TRP A 269 -15.71 -13.52 1.10
CA TRP A 269 -14.57 -14.42 1.16
C TRP A 269 -13.90 -14.38 2.55
N LEU A 270 -13.66 -13.19 3.11
CA LEU A 270 -13.01 -13.01 4.41
C LEU A 270 -13.84 -13.63 5.53
N LYS A 271 -15.16 -13.42 5.57
CA LYS A 271 -16.07 -14.06 6.54
C LYS A 271 -15.97 -15.59 6.51
N ASN A 272 -15.89 -16.16 5.31
CA ASN A 272 -15.82 -17.61 5.12
C ASN A 272 -14.40 -18.20 5.32
N ASN A 273 -13.38 -17.36 5.49
CA ASN A 273 -11.98 -17.79 5.59
C ASN A 273 -11.25 -17.26 6.83
N ASN A 274 -12.00 -16.83 7.87
CA ASN A 274 -11.45 -16.23 9.10
C ASN A 274 -10.54 -15.02 8.81
N GLY A 275 -10.98 -14.19 7.87
CA GLY A 275 -10.30 -12.98 7.44
C GLY A 275 -10.53 -11.77 8.35
N TYR A 276 -11.34 -11.92 9.39
CA TYR A 276 -11.56 -10.92 10.44
C TYR A 276 -11.19 -11.48 11.80
N ASN A 277 -10.71 -10.63 12.70
CA ASN A 277 -10.54 -10.97 14.11
C ASN A 277 -11.87 -10.84 14.87
N ARG A 278 -11.88 -11.17 16.17
CA ARG A 278 -13.10 -11.23 16.98
C ARG A 278 -13.81 -9.88 17.19
N ILE A 279 -13.19 -8.76 16.83
CA ILE A 279 -13.79 -7.41 16.93
C ILE A 279 -14.05 -6.77 15.56
N GLY A 280 -13.91 -7.52 14.47
CA GLY A 280 -14.25 -7.08 13.12
C GLY A 280 -13.11 -6.43 12.33
N TRP A 281 -11.88 -6.35 12.86
CA TRP A 281 -10.73 -5.89 12.08
C TRP A 281 -10.25 -6.96 11.11
N ILE A 282 -9.70 -6.51 9.98
CA ILE A 282 -9.08 -7.41 9.00
C ILE A 282 -7.85 -8.09 9.61
N ASN A 283 -7.82 -9.41 9.45
CA ASN A 283 -6.62 -10.20 9.63
C ASN A 283 -5.77 -10.10 8.36
N TRP A 284 -4.85 -9.14 8.34
CA TRP A 284 -4.12 -8.72 7.12
C TRP A 284 -3.39 -9.84 6.34
N PRO A 285 -2.76 -10.85 6.97
CA PRO A 285 -2.27 -12.03 6.26
C PRO A 285 -3.32 -12.79 5.44
N ALA A 286 -4.61 -12.70 5.80
CA ALA A 286 -5.69 -13.32 5.02
C ALA A 286 -5.81 -12.73 3.60
N ILE A 287 -5.49 -11.45 3.41
CA ILE A 287 -5.46 -10.82 2.09
C ILE A 287 -4.30 -11.38 1.25
N SER A 288 -3.14 -11.62 1.87
CA SER A 288 -2.02 -12.31 1.21
C SER A 288 -2.44 -13.71 0.74
N ARG A 289 -3.13 -14.46 1.60
CA ARG A 289 -3.72 -15.76 1.25
C ARG A 289 -4.71 -15.63 0.10
N PHE A 290 -5.60 -14.64 0.12
CA PHE A 290 -6.55 -14.39 -0.97
C PHE A 290 -5.82 -14.17 -2.30
N SER A 291 -4.82 -13.27 -2.33
CA SER A 291 -4.05 -12.98 -3.55
C SER A 291 -3.41 -14.23 -4.16
N LYS A 292 -3.03 -15.21 -3.32
CA LYS A 292 -2.44 -16.47 -3.78
C LYS A 292 -3.46 -17.47 -4.34
N ILE A 293 -4.66 -17.54 -3.76
CA ILE A 293 -5.65 -18.54 -4.16
C ILE A 293 -6.65 -18.02 -5.18
N ASN A 294 -6.80 -16.69 -5.31
CA ASN A 294 -7.68 -16.09 -6.30
C ASN A 294 -7.16 -16.42 -7.71
N THR A 295 -8.09 -16.68 -8.62
CA THR A 295 -7.80 -17.02 -10.03
C THR A 295 -8.47 -16.08 -11.01
N THR A 296 -9.34 -15.18 -10.54
CA THR A 296 -10.08 -14.24 -11.38
C THR A 296 -9.23 -12.99 -11.66
N LYS A 297 -9.15 -12.62 -12.94
CA LYS A 297 -8.31 -11.55 -13.48
C LYS A 297 -9.14 -10.44 -14.11
N ILE A 298 -8.76 -9.18 -13.88
CA ILE A 298 -9.38 -8.02 -14.57
C ILE A 298 -8.93 -8.01 -16.04
N ASP A 299 -7.62 -8.06 -16.27
CA ASP A 299 -6.99 -8.20 -17.58
C ASP A 299 -6.51 -9.64 -17.76
N GLN A 300 -7.12 -10.34 -18.71
CA GLN A 300 -6.82 -11.74 -19.03
C GLN A 300 -5.42 -11.93 -19.61
N ASN A 301 -4.77 -10.87 -20.10
CA ASN A 301 -3.42 -10.92 -20.66
C ASN A 301 -2.33 -10.66 -19.62
N LYS A 302 -2.69 -10.32 -18.37
CA LYS A 302 -1.75 -10.10 -17.27
C LYS A 302 -1.82 -11.25 -16.27
N ASP A 303 -0.69 -11.58 -15.67
CA ASP A 303 -0.66 -12.57 -14.59
C ASP A 303 -1.12 -11.97 -13.27
N LEU A 304 -1.65 -12.84 -12.40
CA LEU A 304 -1.94 -12.45 -11.03
C LEU A 304 -0.63 -12.38 -10.26
N THR A 305 -0.55 -11.41 -9.36
CA THR A 305 0.63 -11.22 -8.53
C THR A 305 0.29 -11.68 -7.12
N HIS A 306 1.03 -12.65 -6.59
CA HIS A 306 0.91 -13.00 -5.18
C HIS A 306 1.49 -11.86 -4.34
N LEU A 307 0.79 -11.52 -3.26
CA LEU A 307 1.12 -10.38 -2.42
C LEU A 307 1.48 -10.83 -1.01
N GLU A 308 2.57 -10.29 -0.49
CA GLU A 308 3.02 -10.46 0.89
C GLU A 308 2.73 -9.16 1.67
N TRP A 309 1.86 -9.26 2.68
CA TRP A 309 1.61 -8.19 3.65
C TRP A 309 2.87 -7.87 4.45
N ASN A 310 3.05 -6.61 4.83
CA ASN A 310 4.04 -6.13 5.79
C ASN A 310 3.44 -4.96 6.56
N TYR A 311 3.77 -4.89 7.86
CA TYR A 311 3.37 -3.81 8.75
C TYR A 311 4.54 -2.85 8.98
N PHE A 312 4.26 -1.56 8.99
CA PHE A 312 5.19 -0.53 9.43
C PHE A 312 4.49 0.52 10.29
N SER A 313 5.19 1.05 11.29
CA SER A 313 4.79 2.30 11.95
C SER A 313 4.85 3.47 10.95
N ALA A 314 4.19 4.58 11.28
CA ALA A 314 4.17 5.76 10.41
C ALA A 314 5.57 6.29 10.07
N ASP A 315 5.90 6.24 8.77
CA ASP A 315 7.09 6.83 8.17
C ASP A 315 6.79 7.25 6.73
N LYS A 316 6.86 8.55 6.45
CA LYS A 316 6.61 9.11 5.10
C LYS A 316 7.64 8.64 4.07
N ASN A 317 8.85 8.27 4.48
CA ASN A 317 9.86 7.74 3.57
C ASN A 317 9.44 6.37 3.05
N ILE A 318 8.85 5.51 3.89
CA ILE A 318 8.35 4.20 3.46
C ILE A 318 7.24 4.35 2.41
N VAL A 319 6.34 5.32 2.59
CA VAL A 319 5.27 5.62 1.62
C VAL A 319 5.87 6.12 0.30
N THR A 320 6.77 7.10 0.37
CA THR A 320 7.46 7.68 -0.81
C THR A 320 8.26 6.62 -1.58
N ASP A 321 9.01 5.78 -0.87
CA ASP A 321 9.78 4.67 -1.44
C ASP A 321 8.85 3.62 -2.06
N SER A 322 7.69 3.36 -1.46
CA SER A 322 6.73 2.41 -2.02
C SER A 322 6.12 2.94 -3.32
N LEU A 323 5.69 4.20 -3.35
CA LEU A 323 5.13 4.84 -4.53
C LEU A 323 6.15 4.95 -5.68
N SER A 324 7.42 5.27 -5.39
CA SER A 324 8.48 5.29 -6.40
C SER A 324 8.78 3.91 -7.00
N ASN A 325 8.45 2.84 -6.27
CA ASN A 325 8.51 1.45 -6.73
C ASN A 325 7.17 0.93 -7.29
N ASN A 326 6.20 1.81 -7.56
CA ASN A 326 4.86 1.45 -8.04
C ASN A 326 4.09 0.50 -7.10
N ILE A 327 4.24 0.67 -5.79
CA ILE A 327 3.53 -0.09 -4.76
C ILE A 327 2.62 0.87 -3.99
N PRO A 328 1.28 0.78 -4.17
CA PRO A 328 0.37 1.53 -3.32
C PRO A 328 0.41 0.99 -1.89
N THR A 329 0.22 1.86 -0.91
CA THR A 329 0.17 1.48 0.51
C THR A 329 -1.19 1.82 1.08
N ILE A 330 -1.61 1.05 2.09
CA ILE A 330 -2.80 1.37 2.88
C ILE A 330 -2.30 2.07 4.15
N LEU A 331 -2.84 3.25 4.44
CA LEU A 331 -2.51 4.01 5.64
C LEU A 331 -3.68 3.96 6.61
N HIS A 332 -3.36 3.86 7.90
CA HIS A 332 -4.32 4.06 8.98
C HIS A 332 -4.14 5.46 9.54
N VAL A 333 -5.23 6.24 9.56
CA VAL A 333 -5.40 7.45 10.36
C VAL A 333 -6.40 7.12 11.48
N PRO A 334 -6.54 7.93 12.55
CA PRO A 334 -7.41 7.55 13.67
C PRO A 334 -8.82 7.11 13.24
N GLY A 335 -9.10 5.81 13.42
CA GLY A 335 -10.40 5.20 13.12
C GLY A 335 -10.69 4.94 11.65
N HIS A 336 -9.75 5.14 10.72
CA HIS A 336 -10.02 5.08 9.28
C HIS A 336 -8.82 4.61 8.45
N PHE A 337 -9.09 3.99 7.30
CA PHE A 337 -8.09 3.47 6.36
C PHE A 337 -8.28 4.02 4.96
N LEU A 338 -7.17 4.35 4.31
CA LEU A 338 -7.12 4.93 2.96
C LEU A 338 -5.97 4.35 2.15
N THR A 339 -6.01 4.49 0.83
CA THR A 339 -4.96 3.97 -0.07
C THR A 339 -4.17 5.09 -0.73
N THR A 340 -2.84 5.06 -0.66
CA THR A 340 -1.97 6.00 -1.37
C THR A 340 -1.80 5.60 -2.83
N LYS A 341 -1.72 6.59 -3.71
CA LYS A 341 -1.47 6.37 -5.13
C LYS A 341 -0.44 7.30 -5.75
N GLY A 342 -0.05 8.40 -5.11
CA GLY A 342 0.93 9.30 -5.72
C GLY A 342 1.43 10.37 -4.78
N VAL A 343 2.22 11.30 -5.31
CA VAL A 343 2.74 12.45 -4.58
C VAL A 343 2.40 13.73 -5.35
N GLN A 344 1.88 14.73 -4.66
CA GLN A 344 1.59 16.07 -5.20
C GLN A 344 2.01 17.13 -4.18
N ASN A 345 2.87 18.07 -4.57
CA ASN A 345 3.27 19.22 -3.74
C ASN A 345 3.73 18.84 -2.30
N SER A 346 4.52 17.77 -2.17
CA SER A 346 4.99 17.19 -0.89
C SER A 346 3.91 16.55 0.00
N ASP A 347 2.69 16.40 -0.50
CA ASP A 347 1.62 15.59 0.11
C ASP A 347 1.39 14.30 -0.71
N PHE A 348 0.66 13.35 -0.13
CA PHE A 348 0.30 12.11 -0.81
C PHE A 348 -1.08 12.23 -1.45
N ILE A 349 -1.17 11.82 -2.72
CA ILE A 349 -2.44 11.61 -3.41
C ILE A 349 -3.01 10.28 -2.92
N VAL A 350 -4.29 10.28 -2.54
CA VAL A 350 -4.97 9.13 -1.94
C VAL A 350 -6.29 8.81 -2.66
N ASN A 351 -6.72 7.56 -2.51
CA ASN A 351 -8.12 7.15 -2.66
C ASN A 351 -8.66 6.90 -1.25
N ASP A 352 -9.55 7.79 -0.80
CA ASP A 352 -10.29 7.63 0.45
C ASP A 352 -11.60 6.86 0.18
N PRO A 353 -11.84 5.71 0.84
CA PRO A 353 -13.04 4.92 0.64
C PRO A 353 -14.31 5.55 1.25
N ALA A 354 -14.21 6.43 2.25
CA ALA A 354 -15.34 7.06 2.93
C ALA A 354 -15.66 8.48 2.44
N SER A 355 -14.80 9.10 1.63
CA SER A 355 -15.00 10.46 1.12
C SER A 355 -14.43 10.70 -0.28
N ASP A 356 -14.64 11.90 -0.83
CA ASP A 356 -14.04 12.33 -2.11
C ASP A 356 -12.72 13.09 -1.92
N LYS A 357 -12.10 13.02 -0.74
CA LYS A 357 -10.78 13.62 -0.49
C LYS A 357 -9.70 12.90 -1.29
N THR A 358 -8.82 13.67 -1.89
CA THR A 358 -7.75 13.16 -2.77
C THR A 358 -6.35 13.38 -2.22
N LEU A 359 -6.22 14.10 -1.09
CA LEU A 359 -4.95 14.40 -0.44
C LEU A 359 -4.95 13.84 0.98
N LEU A 360 -3.82 13.25 1.41
CA LEU A 360 -3.69 12.70 2.76
C LEU A 360 -3.96 13.76 3.84
N SER A 361 -3.41 14.97 3.69
CA SER A 361 -3.61 16.03 4.68
C SER A 361 -5.09 16.38 4.89
N ASP A 362 -5.93 16.30 3.86
CA ASP A 362 -7.36 16.52 3.99
C ASP A 362 -8.04 15.40 4.79
N VAL A 363 -7.61 14.15 4.60
CA VAL A 363 -8.15 12.99 5.34
C VAL A 363 -7.68 13.02 6.80
N GLU A 364 -6.41 13.33 7.05
CA GLU A 364 -5.87 13.50 8.42
C GLU A 364 -6.63 14.59 9.19
N ASN A 365 -6.98 15.70 8.52
CA ASN A 365 -7.80 16.76 9.10
C ASN A 365 -9.23 16.30 9.42
N LEU A 366 -9.82 15.46 8.54
CA LEU A 366 -11.17 14.92 8.74
C LEU A 366 -11.22 13.95 9.93
N HIS A 367 -10.20 13.12 10.10
CA HIS A 367 -10.12 12.08 11.13
C HIS A 367 -9.36 12.52 12.39
N GLY A 368 -8.92 13.77 12.46
CA GLY A 368 -8.39 14.39 13.68
C GLY A 368 -6.98 13.95 14.06
N GLY A 369 -6.17 13.47 13.13
CA GLY A 369 -4.79 13.07 13.39
C GLY A 369 -4.04 12.57 12.17
N SER A 370 -2.71 12.55 12.29
CA SER A 370 -1.84 12.00 11.26
C SER A 370 -1.93 10.47 11.19
N PHE A 371 -1.55 9.90 10.05
CA PHE A 371 -1.44 8.44 9.96
C PHE A 371 -0.40 7.89 10.94
N ASP A 372 -0.66 6.72 11.51
CA ASP A 372 0.18 6.08 12.54
C ASP A 372 0.67 4.67 12.12
N ARG A 373 0.07 4.11 11.07
CA ARG A 373 0.35 2.76 10.56
C ARG A 373 0.30 2.68 9.05
N ILE A 374 1.14 1.79 8.50
CA ILE A 374 1.24 1.47 7.08
C ILE A 374 1.07 -0.05 6.91
N ASP A 375 0.09 -0.45 6.11
CA ASP A 375 -0.06 -1.80 5.61
C ASP A 375 0.37 -1.84 4.14
N LYS A 376 1.42 -2.62 3.86
CA LYS A 376 2.04 -2.70 2.53
C LYS A 376 1.94 -4.12 1.99
N TYR A 377 1.43 -4.25 0.77
CA TYR A 377 1.41 -5.50 0.03
C TYR A 377 2.47 -5.48 -1.06
N THR A 378 3.48 -6.34 -0.95
CA THR A 378 4.58 -6.41 -1.92
C THR A 378 4.44 -7.65 -2.80
N PRO A 379 4.60 -7.53 -4.13
CA PRO A 379 4.72 -8.68 -5.02
C PRO A 379 5.78 -9.67 -4.55
N ALA A 380 5.38 -10.89 -4.18
CA ALA A 380 6.30 -11.94 -3.77
C ALA A 380 5.64 -13.33 -3.84
N ASN A 381 6.44 -14.34 -4.17
CA ASN A 381 5.93 -15.67 -4.54
C ASN A 381 6.28 -16.77 -3.54
N THR A 382 6.85 -16.45 -2.38
CA THR A 382 7.66 -17.44 -1.66
C THR A 382 7.14 -17.87 -0.30
N ASP A 383 6.72 -16.94 0.56
CA ASP A 383 6.47 -17.31 1.95
C ASP A 383 5.39 -16.43 2.59
N LEU A 384 4.19 -16.98 2.69
CA LEU A 384 3.05 -16.32 3.35
C LEU A 384 2.92 -16.71 4.83
N SER A 385 3.93 -17.34 5.43
CA SER A 385 3.84 -17.79 6.82
C SER A 385 3.87 -16.63 7.80
N TYR A 386 3.03 -16.73 8.83
CA TYR A 386 2.84 -15.72 9.87
C TYR A 386 2.39 -16.38 11.17
N LEU A 387 2.89 -15.85 12.29
CA LEU A 387 2.26 -16.02 13.59
C LEU A 387 1.48 -14.73 13.88
N VAL A 388 0.17 -14.80 14.08
CA VAL A 388 -0.62 -13.64 14.53
C VAL A 388 -1.40 -14.01 15.78
N PHE A 389 -1.28 -13.18 16.81
CA PHE A 389 -1.93 -13.36 18.10
C PHE A 389 -2.71 -12.11 18.48
N TYR A 390 -3.94 -12.31 18.95
CA TYR A 390 -4.80 -11.25 19.48
C TYR A 390 -5.22 -11.58 20.90
N VAL A 391 -4.96 -10.67 21.84
CA VAL A 391 -5.31 -10.85 23.25
C VAL A 391 -5.97 -9.59 23.81
N ASP A 392 -6.76 -9.74 24.87
CA ASP A 392 -7.40 -8.60 25.54
C ASP A 392 -6.38 -7.57 26.04
N PRO A 393 -6.72 -6.28 26.06
CA PRO A 393 -5.76 -5.18 26.20
C PRO A 393 -5.13 -5.11 27.61
N THR A 394 -5.73 -5.78 28.60
CA THR A 394 -5.22 -5.90 29.96
C THR A 394 -4.12 -6.96 30.11
N ILE A 395 -3.84 -7.72 29.04
CA ILE A 395 -2.88 -8.82 29.04
C ILE A 395 -1.60 -8.41 28.31
N ASN A 396 -0.47 -8.65 28.97
CA ASN A 396 0.86 -8.57 28.39
C ASN A 396 1.19 -9.90 27.72
N MET A 397 1.73 -9.83 26.51
CA MET A 397 2.09 -10.99 25.72
C MET A 397 3.56 -10.94 25.35
N HIS A 398 4.27 -12.03 25.63
CA HIS A 398 5.67 -12.21 25.25
C HIS A 398 5.82 -13.51 24.45
N VAL A 399 6.56 -13.45 23.34
CA VAL A 399 6.73 -14.60 22.44
C VAL A 399 8.20 -14.99 22.39
N PHE A 400 8.49 -16.28 22.53
CA PHE A 400 9.84 -16.83 22.58
C PHE A 400 10.06 -17.86 21.47
N ASP A 401 11.28 -17.89 20.92
CA ASP A 401 11.71 -18.91 19.96
C ASP A 401 12.00 -20.27 20.63
N SER A 402 12.44 -21.24 19.83
CA SER A 402 12.76 -22.59 20.30
C SER A 402 13.96 -22.66 21.26
N ASN A 403 14.77 -21.60 21.33
CA ASN A 403 15.93 -21.47 22.21
C ASN A 403 15.61 -20.65 23.46
N ASP A 404 14.33 -20.35 23.71
CA ASP A 404 13.85 -19.48 24.81
C ASP A 404 14.34 -18.02 24.72
N ASN A 405 14.70 -17.54 23.53
CA ASN A 405 14.94 -16.11 23.31
C ASN A 405 13.62 -15.41 22.99
N GLU A 406 13.36 -14.28 23.63
CA GLU A 406 12.22 -13.44 23.27
C GLU A 406 12.39 -12.87 21.86
N ILE A 407 11.36 -13.01 21.03
CA ILE A 407 11.36 -12.51 19.65
C ILE A 407 10.63 -11.17 19.57
N THR A 408 11.18 -10.26 18.76
CA THR A 408 10.52 -8.99 18.44
C THR A 408 9.75 -9.15 17.13
N GLY A 409 8.42 -9.07 17.21
CA GLY A 409 7.52 -8.96 16.07
C GLY A 409 6.92 -7.56 15.96
N PHE A 410 5.94 -7.43 15.08
CA PHE A 410 5.07 -6.25 15.03
C PHE A 410 4.13 -6.28 16.24
N ASN A 411 4.19 -5.24 17.06
CA ASN A 411 3.34 -5.08 18.24
C ASN A 411 2.53 -3.80 18.07
N PHE A 412 1.22 -3.90 18.11
CA PHE A 412 0.31 -2.77 17.98
C PHE A 412 -1.03 -3.08 18.64
N VAL A 413 -1.82 -2.04 18.88
CA VAL A 413 -3.19 -2.16 19.40
C VAL A 413 -4.14 -2.03 18.23
N GLU A 414 -5.05 -2.99 18.10
CA GLU A 414 -6.23 -2.82 17.25
C GLU A 414 -7.29 -2.10 18.09
N ASP A 415 -7.45 -0.80 17.83
CA ASP A 415 -8.38 0.07 18.55
C ASP A 415 -9.85 -0.28 18.25
N LEU A 416 -10.79 0.47 18.82
CA LEU A 416 -12.19 0.31 18.47
C LEU A 416 -12.43 0.72 17.01
N LEU A 417 -13.20 -0.07 16.27
CA LEU A 417 -13.72 0.36 14.97
C LEU A 417 -14.57 1.63 15.17
N ILE A 418 -14.40 2.62 14.29
CA ILE A 418 -15.14 3.87 14.29
C ILE A 418 -16.07 3.91 13.07
N ASP A 419 -17.33 4.32 13.28
CA ASP A 419 -18.32 4.44 12.22
C ASP A 419 -17.98 5.65 11.34
N ASP A 420 -17.63 5.43 10.08
CA ASP A 420 -17.25 6.51 9.16
C ASP A 420 -18.40 7.51 8.86
N LEU A 421 -19.66 7.18 9.17
CA LEU A 421 -20.81 8.07 8.92
C LEU A 421 -21.16 8.98 10.10
N ASP A 422 -20.90 8.58 11.33
CA ASP A 422 -21.25 9.38 12.52
C ASP A 422 -20.20 9.39 13.64
N SER A 423 -19.04 8.81 13.39
CA SER A 423 -17.86 8.78 14.28
C SER A 423 -18.10 8.10 15.64
N SER A 424 -19.14 7.27 15.76
CA SER A 424 -19.36 6.48 16.97
C SER A 424 -18.51 5.20 16.99
N PRO A 425 -17.96 4.80 18.14
CA PRO A 425 -17.21 3.56 18.24
C PRO A 425 -18.13 2.33 18.22
N ALA A 426 -17.61 1.22 17.71
CA ALA A 426 -18.21 -0.10 17.83
C ALA A 426 -18.34 -0.52 19.31
N ASN A 427 -19.27 -1.42 19.61
CA ASN A 427 -19.49 -1.94 20.96
C ASN A 427 -18.57 -3.15 21.25
N THR A 428 -17.28 -2.96 21.02
CA THR A 428 -16.22 -3.95 21.23
C THR A 428 -15.16 -3.39 22.19
N ASN A 429 -14.14 -4.20 22.50
CA ASN A 429 -12.93 -3.76 23.20
C ASN A 429 -11.76 -3.78 22.23
N SER A 430 -10.72 -2.99 22.47
CA SER A 430 -9.48 -3.07 21.69
C SER A 430 -8.76 -4.41 21.92
N LEU A 431 -7.77 -4.73 21.07
CA LEU A 431 -6.95 -5.94 21.19
C LEU A 431 -5.46 -5.62 21.12
N ASN A 432 -4.68 -6.21 22.01
CA ASN A 432 -3.22 -6.26 21.88
C ASN A 432 -2.87 -7.28 20.80
N THR A 433 -2.11 -6.86 19.80
CA THR A 433 -1.76 -7.68 18.63
C THR A 433 -0.26 -7.90 18.55
N PHE A 434 0.13 -9.15 18.31
CA PHE A 434 1.48 -9.52 17.90
C PHE A 434 1.43 -10.21 16.54
N ALA A 435 2.25 -9.76 15.59
CA ALA A 435 2.42 -10.42 14.31
C ALA A 435 3.90 -10.64 14.00
N TYR A 436 4.25 -11.86 13.59
CA TYR A 436 5.63 -12.22 13.25
C TYR A 436 5.69 -12.88 11.86
N PRO A 437 6.29 -12.20 10.87
CA PRO A 437 6.40 -12.70 9.50
C PRO A 437 7.44 -13.80 9.39
N LYS A 438 7.20 -14.75 8.50
CA LYS A 438 8.17 -15.77 8.07
C LYS A 438 8.87 -16.50 9.23
N PRO A 439 8.11 -17.00 10.23
CA PRO A 439 8.69 -17.76 11.33
C PRO A 439 9.49 -18.96 10.83
N THR A 440 10.71 -19.13 11.33
CA THR A 440 11.45 -20.38 11.13
C THR A 440 10.64 -21.56 11.63
N ASP A 441 10.60 -22.65 10.86
CA ASP A 441 9.94 -23.89 11.26
C ASP A 441 10.46 -24.34 12.65
N GLY A 442 9.55 -24.61 13.59
CA GLY A 442 9.93 -24.88 14.97
C GLY A 442 8.85 -24.55 15.98
N ASN A 443 9.23 -24.62 17.26
CA ASN A 443 8.34 -24.33 18.38
C ASN A 443 8.57 -22.92 18.91
N TYR A 444 7.49 -22.24 19.23
CA TYR A 444 7.44 -20.93 19.86
C TYR A 444 6.62 -21.02 21.13
N LYS A 445 7.04 -20.31 22.18
CA LYS A 445 6.28 -20.22 23.42
C LYS A 445 5.64 -18.83 23.51
N VAL A 446 4.33 -18.78 23.71
CA VAL A 446 3.62 -17.54 24.03
C VAL A 446 3.36 -17.55 25.53
N LYS A 447 3.78 -16.50 26.22
CA LYS A 447 3.54 -16.28 27.64
C LYS A 447 2.62 -15.09 27.81
N LEU A 448 1.54 -15.29 28.57
CA LEU A 448 0.58 -14.25 28.91
C LEU A 448 0.71 -13.93 30.40
N SER A 449 0.69 -12.64 30.74
CA SER A 449 0.66 -12.16 32.13
C SER A 449 -0.24 -10.94 32.22
N GLY A 450 -0.86 -10.70 33.36
CA GLY A 450 -1.80 -9.58 33.49
C GLY A 450 -2.29 -9.39 34.92
N ASN A 451 -3.22 -8.46 35.05
CA ASN A 451 -3.94 -8.28 36.31
C ASN A 451 -5.07 -9.31 36.44
N ASN A 452 -5.55 -9.52 37.66
CA ASN A 452 -6.71 -10.35 37.98
C ASN A 452 -7.89 -10.17 36.98
N GLY A 453 -8.22 -11.22 36.23
CA GLY A 453 -9.34 -11.20 35.30
C GLY A 453 -9.40 -12.41 34.36
N SER A 454 -10.45 -12.47 33.54
CA SER A 454 -10.53 -13.40 32.41
C SER A 454 -9.91 -12.79 31.16
N TYR A 455 -9.38 -13.63 30.28
CA TYR A 455 -8.90 -13.20 28.97
C TYR A 455 -9.26 -14.20 27.86
N GLN A 456 -9.16 -13.74 26.61
CA GLN A 456 -9.20 -14.53 25.40
C GLN A 456 -7.95 -14.29 24.54
N LEU A 457 -7.26 -15.37 24.17
CA LEU A 457 -6.19 -15.41 23.18
C LEU A 457 -6.69 -16.07 21.89
N ASP A 458 -6.63 -15.35 20.77
CA ASP A 458 -6.82 -15.92 19.44
C ASP A 458 -5.47 -16.08 18.74
N SER A 459 -5.26 -17.22 18.10
CA SER A 459 -4.03 -17.60 17.41
C SER A 459 -4.33 -17.94 15.95
N TYR A 460 -3.75 -17.18 15.03
CA TYR A 460 -3.83 -17.36 13.59
C TYR A 460 -2.45 -17.72 13.06
N LEU A 461 -2.25 -19.00 12.77
CA LEU A 461 -0.98 -19.54 12.30
C LEU A 461 -1.07 -19.84 10.81
N TYR A 462 -0.33 -19.08 10.02
CA TYR A 462 -0.22 -19.27 8.57
C TYR A 462 1.03 -20.06 8.25
N ASN A 463 0.91 -21.11 7.44
CA ASN A 463 2.08 -21.77 6.88
C ASN A 463 2.59 -21.03 5.63
N ARG A 464 3.69 -21.50 5.03
CA ARG A 464 4.28 -20.85 3.83
C ARG A 464 3.32 -20.75 2.65
N ASN A 465 2.28 -21.59 2.63
CA ASN A 465 1.24 -21.56 1.62
C ASN A 465 0.11 -20.58 1.91
N GLY A 466 0.09 -19.95 3.08
CA GLY A 466 -1.02 -19.13 3.56
C GLY A 466 -2.18 -19.97 4.09
N GLU A 467 -2.00 -21.27 4.31
CA GLU A 467 -3.04 -22.10 4.95
C GLU A 467 -3.07 -21.79 6.45
N LEU A 468 -4.29 -21.62 6.99
CA LEU A 468 -4.53 -21.14 8.34
C LEU A 468 -4.85 -22.28 9.31
N THR A 469 -4.16 -22.32 10.44
CA THR A 469 -4.61 -22.98 11.67
C THR A 469 -5.08 -21.88 12.65
N LEU A 470 -6.37 -21.92 13.02
CA LEU A 470 -6.98 -20.99 13.97
C LEU A 470 -7.30 -21.70 15.28
N ASN A 471 -6.95 -21.08 16.40
CA ASN A 471 -7.33 -21.51 17.74
C ASN A 471 -7.72 -20.31 18.61
N SER A 472 -8.67 -20.52 19.54
CA SER A 472 -9.06 -19.54 20.55
C SER A 472 -9.02 -20.19 21.93
N TYR A 473 -8.45 -19.49 22.91
CA TYR A 473 -8.30 -19.94 24.29
C TYR A 473 -8.87 -18.90 25.22
N ASN A 474 -9.69 -19.34 26.18
CA ASN A 474 -10.13 -18.51 27.29
C ASN A 474 -9.38 -18.97 28.54
N GLY A 475 -8.94 -18.02 29.37
CA GLY A 475 -8.24 -18.30 30.62
C GLY A 475 -8.63 -17.32 31.73
N LEU A 476 -8.22 -17.67 32.95
CA LEU A 476 -8.20 -16.75 34.09
C LEU A 476 -6.74 -16.44 34.38
N ILE A 477 -6.44 -15.21 34.79
CA ILE A 477 -5.08 -14.86 35.16
C ILE A 477 -5.11 -13.99 36.40
N SER A 478 -4.15 -14.20 37.30
CA SER A 478 -3.93 -13.36 38.47
C SER A 478 -2.57 -12.67 38.49
N ASP A 479 -2.46 -11.64 39.33
CA ASP A 479 -1.25 -10.83 39.47
C ASP A 479 -0.03 -11.72 39.79
N GLY A 480 0.91 -11.80 38.84
CA GLY A 480 2.15 -12.58 38.97
C GLY A 480 2.10 -14.00 38.40
N GLU A 481 0.92 -14.45 37.92
CA GLU A 481 0.78 -15.71 37.19
C GLU A 481 1.12 -15.55 35.71
N VAL A 482 1.46 -16.68 35.09
CA VAL A 482 1.84 -16.73 33.68
C VAL A 482 1.22 -17.95 33.02
N ASP A 483 0.32 -17.70 32.08
CA ASP A 483 -0.17 -18.74 31.19
C ASP A 483 0.76 -18.94 30.01
N GLN A 484 0.88 -20.20 29.58
CA GLN A 484 1.83 -20.60 28.54
C GLN A 484 1.15 -21.39 27.43
N PHE A 485 1.55 -21.09 26.20
CA PHE A 485 1.08 -21.77 25.01
C PHE A 485 2.27 -22.18 24.15
N LEU A 486 2.19 -23.38 23.58
CA LEU A 486 3.12 -23.88 22.59
C LEU A 486 2.52 -23.71 21.19
N MET A 487 3.21 -22.93 20.37
CA MET A 487 2.88 -22.73 18.96
C MET A 487 3.92 -23.44 18.10
N THR A 488 3.51 -24.23 17.13
CA THR A 488 4.42 -24.85 16.16
C THR A 488 4.24 -24.17 14.81
N SER A 489 5.33 -23.65 14.24
CA SER A 489 5.42 -23.17 12.86
C SER A 489 5.91 -24.30 11.92
N GLY A 490 5.48 -24.25 10.66
CA GLY A 490 5.86 -25.19 9.61
C GLY A 490 4.67 -25.54 8.71
N ASN A 491 4.74 -26.69 8.02
CA ASN A 491 3.68 -27.11 7.09
C ASN A 491 2.34 -27.41 7.77
N THR A 492 2.36 -27.89 9.01
CA THR A 492 1.16 -28.20 9.79
C THR A 492 1.21 -27.44 11.11
N PRO A 493 0.91 -26.13 11.11
CA PRO A 493 0.97 -25.33 12.31
C PRO A 493 0.00 -25.84 13.37
N LYS A 494 0.38 -25.72 14.64
CA LYS A 494 -0.41 -26.17 15.79
C LYS A 494 -0.31 -25.18 16.93
N SER A 495 -1.37 -25.08 17.72
CA SER A 495 -1.40 -24.31 18.95
C SER A 495 -1.92 -25.20 20.08
N ILE A 496 -1.25 -25.18 21.23
CA ILE A 496 -1.60 -25.99 22.40
C ILE A 496 -1.38 -25.14 23.66
N GLN A 497 -2.39 -25.05 24.54
CA GLN A 497 -2.22 -24.50 25.88
C GLN A 497 -1.42 -25.48 26.76
N ILE A 498 -0.40 -24.99 27.46
CA ILE A 498 0.38 -25.80 28.40
C ILE A 498 -0.32 -25.69 29.75
N VAL A 499 -0.90 -26.80 30.23
CA VAL A 499 -1.67 -26.82 31.48
C VAL A 499 -0.96 -27.73 32.48
N SER A 500 -0.89 -27.29 33.74
CA SER A 500 -0.42 -28.12 34.84
C SER A 500 -1.52 -28.28 35.89
N ILE A 501 -1.39 -29.27 36.76
CA ILE A 501 -2.34 -29.37 37.89
C ILE A 501 -2.24 -28.16 38.83
N ASP A 502 -1.09 -27.50 38.86
CA ASP A 502 -0.87 -26.33 39.69
C ASP A 502 -1.54 -25.09 39.10
N SER A 503 -1.48 -24.89 37.78
CA SER A 503 -2.21 -23.81 37.12
C SER A 503 -3.73 -23.96 37.31
N ILE A 504 -4.29 -25.17 37.17
CA ILE A 504 -5.73 -25.39 37.43
C ILE A 504 -6.12 -25.09 38.89
N ILE A 505 -5.25 -25.38 39.85
CA ILE A 505 -5.50 -25.05 41.26
C ILE A 505 -5.46 -23.53 41.47
N GLU A 506 -4.51 -22.84 40.82
CA GLU A 506 -4.41 -21.39 40.80
C GLU A 506 -5.68 -20.77 40.19
N ASP A 507 -6.12 -21.23 39.03
CA ASP A 507 -7.37 -20.80 38.37
C ASP A 507 -8.61 -21.02 39.25
N LEU A 508 -8.68 -22.15 39.96
CA LEU A 508 -9.76 -22.42 40.91
C LEU A 508 -9.73 -21.44 42.10
N ASP A 509 -8.53 -21.17 42.63
CA ASP A 509 -8.32 -20.21 43.72
C ASP A 509 -8.70 -18.79 43.26
N ASN A 510 -8.36 -18.42 42.03
CA ASN A 510 -8.67 -17.14 41.41
C ASN A 510 -10.17 -16.98 41.14
N ALA A 511 -10.82 -18.00 40.57
CA ALA A 511 -12.26 -18.00 40.37
C ALA A 511 -13.03 -17.81 41.70
N TYR A 512 -12.55 -18.39 42.80
CA TYR A 512 -13.11 -18.14 44.12
C TYR A 512 -12.85 -16.72 44.64
N ASN A 513 -11.62 -16.21 44.50
CA ASN A 513 -11.25 -14.86 44.94
C ASN A 513 -11.98 -13.75 44.17
N LEU A 514 -12.24 -13.96 42.89
CA LEU A 514 -13.04 -13.08 42.02
C LEU A 514 -14.56 -13.17 42.29
N GLY A 515 -15.00 -14.10 43.15
CA GLY A 515 -16.41 -14.32 43.44
C GLY A 515 -17.17 -15.12 42.39
N LEU A 516 -16.48 -15.63 41.35
CA LEU A 516 -17.05 -16.51 40.32
C LEU A 516 -17.47 -17.87 40.90
N ILE A 517 -16.89 -18.26 42.05
CA ILE A 517 -17.35 -19.37 42.89
C ILE A 517 -17.88 -18.82 44.21
N ASN A 518 -19.20 -18.72 44.34
CA ASN A 518 -19.84 -18.06 45.49
C ASN A 518 -20.03 -18.97 46.71
N ASN A 519 -19.71 -20.26 46.62
CA ASN A 519 -19.87 -21.23 47.70
C ASN A 519 -18.53 -21.78 48.19
N LYS A 520 -18.13 -21.37 49.40
CA LYS A 520 -16.89 -21.80 50.07
C LYS A 520 -16.78 -23.32 50.26
N GLY A 521 -17.90 -24.01 50.45
CA GLY A 521 -17.92 -25.47 50.61
C GLY A 521 -17.61 -26.20 49.30
N ILE A 522 -18.20 -25.73 48.20
CA ILE A 522 -17.92 -26.22 46.84
C ILE A 522 -16.45 -25.98 46.49
N TYR A 523 -15.98 -24.75 46.63
CA TYR A 523 -14.57 -24.40 46.38
C TYR A 523 -13.60 -25.33 47.14
N ARG A 524 -13.81 -25.53 48.44
CA ARG A 524 -12.96 -26.41 49.25
C ARG A 524 -12.99 -27.87 48.81
N ALA A 525 -14.12 -28.36 48.34
CA ALA A 525 -14.26 -29.73 47.84
C ALA A 525 -13.48 -29.91 46.54
N LEU A 526 -13.74 -29.06 45.55
CA LEU A 526 -13.04 -29.03 44.25
C LEU A 526 -11.52 -28.93 44.43
N ARG A 527 -11.08 -28.02 45.29
CA ARG A 527 -9.66 -27.85 45.59
C ARG A 527 -9.04 -29.10 46.23
N ALA A 528 -9.77 -29.78 47.11
CA ALA A 528 -9.29 -31.02 47.73
C ALA A 528 -9.16 -32.15 46.69
N ASP A 529 -10.10 -32.24 45.77
CA ASP A 529 -10.11 -33.23 44.68
C ASP A 529 -8.96 -32.99 43.69
N LEU A 530 -8.70 -31.73 43.30
CA LEU A 530 -7.51 -31.37 42.51
C LEU A 530 -6.19 -31.73 43.22
N LEU A 531 -6.08 -31.49 44.54
CA LEU A 531 -4.90 -31.88 45.32
C LEU A 531 -4.70 -33.40 45.38
N VAL A 532 -5.79 -34.17 45.38
CA VAL A 532 -5.73 -35.64 45.26
C VAL A 532 -5.21 -36.02 43.86
N GLY A 533 -5.70 -35.36 42.81
CA GLY A 533 -5.19 -35.50 41.45
C GLY A 533 -3.69 -35.24 41.36
N LYS A 534 -3.22 -34.09 41.88
CA LYS A 534 -1.80 -33.72 41.98
C LYS A 534 -0.97 -34.83 42.63
N ARG A 535 -1.42 -35.33 43.79
CA ARG A 535 -0.72 -36.41 44.50
C ARG A 535 -0.62 -37.70 43.69
N PHE A 536 -1.58 -38.00 42.83
CA PHE A 536 -1.49 -39.15 41.92
C PHE A 536 -0.50 -38.92 40.78
N ILE A 537 -0.47 -37.71 40.20
CA ILE A 537 0.50 -37.30 39.18
C ILE A 537 1.93 -37.42 39.74
N ASP A 538 2.19 -36.83 40.91
CA ASP A 538 3.51 -36.84 41.57
C ASP A 538 4.02 -38.26 41.86
N LYS A 539 3.12 -39.22 42.03
CA LYS A 539 3.42 -40.64 42.28
C LYS A 539 3.48 -41.50 41.02
N GLY A 540 3.35 -40.90 39.83
CA GLY A 540 3.30 -41.61 38.55
C GLY A 540 2.04 -42.48 38.37
N LYS A 541 0.98 -42.25 39.14
CA LYS A 541 -0.27 -43.02 39.08
C LYS A 541 -1.25 -42.42 38.08
N ILE A 542 -0.83 -42.31 36.82
CA ILE A 542 -1.53 -41.58 35.76
C ILE A 542 -3.00 -42.00 35.58
N GLY A 543 -3.30 -43.31 35.56
CA GLY A 543 -4.68 -43.78 35.42
C GLY A 543 -5.60 -43.33 36.57
N LEU A 544 -5.09 -43.24 37.80
CA LEU A 544 -5.85 -42.72 38.94
C LEU A 544 -5.97 -41.20 38.90
N ALA A 545 -4.93 -40.49 38.42
CA ALA A 545 -4.99 -39.06 38.20
C ALA A 545 -6.10 -38.70 37.20
N LYS A 546 -6.14 -39.36 36.03
CA LYS A 546 -7.19 -39.15 35.02
C LYS A 546 -8.60 -39.42 35.56
N LEU A 547 -8.76 -40.46 36.39
CA LEU A 547 -10.04 -40.74 37.04
C LEU A 547 -10.45 -39.63 38.01
N ALA A 548 -9.51 -39.14 38.85
CA ALA A 548 -9.79 -38.06 39.80
C ALA A 548 -10.18 -36.77 39.07
N LEU A 549 -9.42 -36.40 38.03
CA LEU A 549 -9.70 -35.23 37.19
C LEU A 549 -11.03 -35.37 36.42
N GLY A 550 -11.39 -36.58 35.97
CA GLY A 550 -12.70 -36.83 35.37
C GLY A 550 -13.87 -36.66 36.34
N LEU A 551 -13.68 -37.01 37.62
CA LEU A 551 -14.66 -36.74 38.68
C LEU A 551 -14.77 -35.24 38.98
N GLU A 552 -13.65 -34.52 38.94
CA GLU A 552 -13.61 -33.07 39.12
C GLU A 552 -14.47 -32.35 38.08
N ILE A 553 -14.35 -32.72 36.79
CA ILE A 553 -15.21 -32.21 35.72
C ILE A 553 -16.71 -32.41 36.06
N ALA A 554 -17.07 -33.58 36.59
CA ALA A 554 -18.45 -33.86 36.99
C ALA A 554 -18.89 -33.03 38.20
N GLY A 555 -17.97 -32.75 39.13
CA GLY A 555 -18.15 -31.86 40.27
C GLY A 555 -18.46 -30.43 39.84
N ILE A 556 -17.62 -29.86 38.98
CA ILE A 556 -17.78 -28.51 38.42
C ILE A 556 -19.12 -28.39 37.69
N LYS A 557 -19.44 -29.35 36.79
CA LYS A 557 -20.72 -29.35 36.06
C LYS A 557 -21.94 -29.38 36.97
N ARG A 558 -21.88 -30.13 38.09
CA ARG A 558 -23.00 -30.21 39.04
C ARG A 558 -23.18 -28.93 39.84
N ALA A 559 -22.09 -28.22 40.11
CA ALA A 559 -22.13 -26.95 40.83
C ALA A 559 -22.56 -25.78 39.93
N THR A 560 -22.44 -25.92 38.62
CA THR A 560 -22.77 -24.90 37.62
C THR A 560 -24.25 -24.96 37.21
N PRO A 561 -24.95 -23.83 37.00
CA PRO A 561 -24.52 -22.44 37.19
C PRO A 561 -24.80 -21.92 38.61
N LYS A 562 -25.24 -22.78 39.53
CA LYS A 562 -25.78 -22.34 40.84
C LYS A 562 -24.71 -21.73 41.74
N PHE A 563 -23.51 -22.31 41.75
CA PHE A 563 -22.42 -21.95 42.66
C PHE A 563 -21.15 -21.54 41.95
N ILE A 564 -21.07 -21.77 40.64
CA ILE A 564 -19.95 -21.43 39.78
C ILE A 564 -20.54 -20.73 38.56
N GLU A 565 -19.98 -19.57 38.20
CA GLU A 565 -20.35 -18.90 36.95
C GLU A 565 -20.01 -19.75 35.73
N GLN A 566 -20.85 -19.67 34.69
CA GLN A 566 -20.75 -20.53 33.52
C GLN A 566 -19.37 -20.41 32.84
N ASN A 567 -18.86 -19.19 32.66
CA ASN A 567 -17.56 -18.95 32.03
C ASN A 567 -16.40 -19.57 32.82
N ALA A 568 -16.36 -19.37 34.14
CA ALA A 568 -15.34 -19.96 35.01
C ALA A 568 -15.38 -21.49 34.99
N SER A 569 -16.58 -22.09 34.98
CA SER A 569 -16.75 -23.53 34.82
C SER A 569 -16.20 -24.03 33.48
N ASP A 570 -16.47 -23.32 32.39
CA ASP A 570 -16.05 -23.72 31.05
C ASP A 570 -14.52 -23.68 30.89
N ILE A 571 -13.86 -22.65 31.45
CA ILE A 571 -12.39 -22.54 31.51
C ILE A 571 -11.79 -23.71 32.28
N LEU A 572 -12.18 -23.90 33.55
CA LEU A 572 -11.64 -24.96 34.41
C LEU A 572 -11.85 -26.36 33.80
N ILE A 573 -13.03 -26.63 33.23
CA ILE A 573 -13.30 -27.92 32.58
C ILE A 573 -12.42 -28.10 31.33
N SER A 574 -12.20 -27.04 30.55
CA SER A 574 -11.33 -27.09 29.37
C SER A 574 -9.91 -27.46 29.76
N GLU A 575 -9.36 -26.79 30.77
CA GLU A 575 -7.99 -27.02 31.24
C GLU A 575 -7.81 -28.40 31.86
N ILE A 576 -8.77 -28.88 32.65
CA ILE A 576 -8.73 -30.25 33.19
C ILE A 576 -8.71 -31.27 32.05
N LYS A 577 -9.47 -31.07 30.96
CA LYS A 577 -9.42 -31.97 29.80
C LYS A 577 -8.07 -31.93 29.10
N ILE A 578 -7.51 -30.73 28.90
CA ILE A 578 -6.18 -30.55 28.30
C ILE A 578 -5.13 -31.28 29.14
N LEU A 579 -5.16 -31.12 30.48
CA LEU A 579 -4.26 -31.83 31.38
C LEU A 579 -4.44 -33.35 31.28
N ILE A 580 -5.68 -33.86 31.23
CA ILE A 580 -5.94 -35.30 31.05
C ILE A 580 -5.34 -35.84 29.74
N GLU A 581 -5.34 -35.04 28.67
CA GLU A 581 -4.74 -35.40 27.37
C GLU A 581 -3.20 -35.35 27.40
N GLN A 582 -2.62 -34.43 28.19
CA GLN A 582 -1.18 -34.27 28.36
C GLN A 582 -0.53 -35.29 29.31
N LEU A 583 -1.30 -35.84 30.26
CA LEU A 583 -0.90 -36.94 31.17
C LEU A 583 -0.86 -38.30 30.47
#